data_AF-A0A349LZZ1-F1
#
_entry.id   AF-A0A349LZZ1-F1
#
_cell.length_a   1.000
_cell.length_b   1.000
_cell.length_c   1.000
_cell.angle_alpha   90.00
_cell.angle_beta   90.00
_cell.angle_gamma   90.00
#
_symmetry.space_group_name_H-M   'P 1'
#
loop_
_entity.id
_entity.type
_entity.pdbx_description
1 polymer ?
#
loop_
_entity_poly.entity_id
_entity_poly.type
_entity_poly.pdbx_seq_one_letter_code
_entity_poly.pdbx_strand_id
1 'polypeptide(L)' 'RIAGRLADKYRGLELTKSALDPGERGAKLAELYLERGFKLLDEEYADIPNIERAIRELQNQ' A
#
# COMPACT_ATOMS: atom_id res chain seq x y z
N ARG A 1 -11.85 -12.07 6.53
CA ARG A 1 -11.23 -11.32 5.40
C ARG A 1 -9.80 -11.83 5.23
N ILE A 2 -9.42 -12.27 4.03
CA ILE A 2 -8.11 -12.89 3.75
C ILE A 2 -6.94 -11.92 4.04
N ALA A 3 -7.10 -10.63 3.76
CA ALA A 3 -6.07 -9.61 3.96
C ALA A 3 -5.55 -9.49 5.40
N GLY A 4 -6.39 -9.76 6.42
CA GLY A 4 -5.97 -9.74 7.82
C GLY A 4 -5.15 -10.96 8.26
N ARG A 5 -4.91 -11.92 7.36
CA ARG A 5 -4.01 -13.06 7.58
C ARG A 5 -2.61 -12.81 7.03
N LEU A 6 -2.42 -11.75 6.25
CA LEU A 6 -1.09 -11.36 5.78
C LEU A 6 -0.29 -10.82 6.97
N ALA A 7 1.02 -11.05 6.95
CA ALA A 7 1.91 -10.41 7.91
C ALA A 7 1.79 -8.88 7.82
N ASP A 8 1.93 -8.19 8.94
CA ASP A 8 1.74 -6.74 9.04
C ASP A 8 2.57 -5.95 8.03
N LYS A 9 3.76 -6.46 7.67
CA LYS A 9 4.62 -5.85 6.65
C LYS A 9 3.93 -5.66 5.30
N TYR A 10 2.90 -6.44 4.95
CA TYR A 10 2.15 -6.29 3.70
C TYR A 10 1.01 -5.28 3.77
N ARG A 11 0.66 -4.76 4.96
CA ARG A 11 -0.37 -3.73 5.15
C ARG A 11 -1.69 -4.03 4.41
N GLY A 12 -2.10 -5.30 4.43
CA GLY A 12 -3.23 -5.79 3.65
C GLY A 12 -4.57 -5.15 4.02
N LEU A 13 -4.73 -4.73 5.28
CA LEU A 13 -5.92 -4.02 5.73
C LEU A 13 -5.99 -2.61 5.16
N GLU A 14 -4.87 -1.88 5.13
CA GLU A 14 -4.78 -0.55 4.52
C GLU A 14 -5.00 -0.60 3.01
N LEU A 15 -4.40 -1.58 2.32
CA LEU A 15 -4.68 -1.85 0.91
C LEU A 15 -6.19 -2.04 0.68
N THR A 16 -6.82 -2.93 1.46
CA THR A 16 -8.26 -3.20 1.31
C THR A 16 -9.10 -1.96 1.59
N LYS A 17 -8.74 -1.16 2.60
CA LYS A 17 -9.44 0.08 2.96
C LYS A 17 -9.33 1.11 1.83
N SER A 18 -8.14 1.31 1.28
CA SER A 18 -7.89 2.24 0.17
C SER A 18 -8.59 1.80 -1.11
N ALA A 19 -8.60 0.51 -1.43
CA ALA A 19 -9.29 -0.01 -2.60
C ALA A 19 -10.82 0.11 -2.53
N LEU A 20 -11.38 0.30 -1.33
CA LEU A 20 -12.81 0.53 -1.11
C LEU A 20 -13.18 2.02 -1.10
N ASP A 21 -12.21 2.94 -1.11
CA ASP A 21 -12.45 4.36 -1.24
C ASP A 21 -12.64 4.71 -2.74
N PRO A 22 -13.84 5.13 -3.17
CA PRO A 22 -14.18 5.31 -4.59
C PRO A 22 -13.52 6.54 -5.25
N GLY A 23 -12.67 7.28 -4.54
CA GLY A 23 -11.93 8.42 -5.09
C GLY A 23 -10.60 8.05 -5.77
N GLU A 24 -10.11 8.96 -6.61
CA GLU A 24 -8.77 8.86 -7.23
C GLU A 24 -7.67 8.66 -6.19
N ARG A 25 -7.80 9.31 -5.03
CA ARG A 25 -6.90 9.16 -3.89
C ARG A 25 -6.89 7.72 -3.35
N GLY A 26 -8.07 7.10 -3.20
CA GLY A 26 -8.21 5.72 -2.76
C GLY A 26 -7.52 4.75 -3.72
N ALA A 27 -7.76 4.93 -5.03
CA ALA A 27 -7.12 4.16 -6.08
C ALA A 27 -5.59 4.26 -6.04
N LYS A 28 -5.04 5.47 -5.96
CA LYS A 28 -3.58 5.69 -5.88
C LYS A 28 -2.97 5.09 -4.61
N LEU A 29 -3.65 5.22 -3.47
CA LEU A 29 -3.18 4.59 -2.22
C LEU A 29 -3.18 3.06 -2.33
N ALA A 30 -4.21 2.48 -2.94
CA ALA A 30 -4.27 1.03 -3.16
C ALA A 30 -3.13 0.54 -4.07
N GLU A 31 -2.86 1.27 -5.16
CA GLU A 31 -1.74 0.98 -6.05
C GLU A 31 -0.40 0.99 -5.32
N LEU A 32 -0.11 2.03 -4.53
CA LEU A 32 1.14 2.12 -3.77
C LEU A 32 1.29 1.01 -2.71
N TYR A 33 0.20 0.64 -2.01
CA TYR A 33 0.25 -0.48 -1.08
C TYR A 33 0.52 -1.81 -1.79
N LEU A 34 -0.05 -2.00 -2.98
CA LEU A 34 0.17 -3.19 -3.80
C LEU A 34 1.60 -3.24 -4.32
N GLU A 35 2.11 -2.14 -4.89
CA GLU A 35 3.49 -2.01 -5.36
C GLU A 35 4.48 -2.32 -4.24
N ARG A 36 4.29 -1.72 -3.06
CA ARG A 36 5.11 -2.02 -1.88
C ARG A 36 5.07 -3.50 -1.50
N GLY A 37 3.90 -4.14 -1.60
CA GLY A 37 3.73 -5.56 -1.34
C GLY A 37 4.56 -6.44 -2.29
N PHE A 38 4.60 -6.09 -3.58
CA PHE A 38 5.44 -6.78 -4.57
C PHE A 38 6.93 -6.50 -4.35
N LYS A 39 7.34 -5.25 -4.06
CA LYS A 39 8.73 -4.95 -3.71
C LYS A 39 9.23 -5.75 -2.50
N LEU A 40 8.37 -5.97 -1.49
CA LEU A 40 8.69 -6.83 -0.35
C LEU A 40 8.78 -8.32 -0.71
N LEU A 41 7.96 -8.78 -1.66
CA LEU A 41 7.94 -10.15 -2.12
C LEU A 41 9.21 -10.47 -2.94
N ASP A 42 9.63 -9.53 -3.78
CA ASP A 42 10.78 -9.66 -4.69
C ASP A 42 12.11 -9.22 -4.05
N GLU A 43 12.08 -8.86 -2.75
CA GLU A 43 13.23 -8.36 -1.98
C GLU A 43 13.88 -7.08 -2.55
N GLU A 44 13.11 -6.29 -3.31
CA GLU A 44 13.50 -5.01 -3.92
C GLU A 44 13.33 -3.84 -2.93
N TYR A 45 14.03 -3.88 -1.81
CA TYR A 45 13.83 -2.92 -0.71
C TYR A 45 14.23 -1.47 -1.03
N ALA A 46 15.02 -1.25 -2.09
CA ALA A 46 15.55 0.07 -2.44
C ALA A 46 14.45 1.10 -2.77
N ASP A 47 13.34 0.65 -3.36
CA ASP A 47 12.24 1.54 -3.80
C ASP A 47 11.20 1.80 -2.71
N ILE A 48 11.14 0.94 -1.68
CA ILE A 48 10.15 1.03 -0.60
C ILE A 48 10.12 2.40 0.09
N PRO A 49 11.26 3.06 0.41
CA PRO A 49 11.25 4.40 1.02
C PRO A 49 10.53 5.46 0.16
N ASN A 50 10.63 5.39 -1.17
CA ASN A 50 9.95 6.33 -2.07
C ASN A 50 8.45 6.07 -2.07
N ILE A 51 8.04 4.80 -2.11
CA ILE A 51 6.64 4.40 -2.05
C ILE A 51 6.02 4.83 -0.72
N GLU A 52 6.73 4.63 0.40
CA GLU A 52 6.25 5.06 1.72
C GLU A 52 6.11 6.57 1.84
N ARG A 53 7.01 7.35 1.22
CA ARG A 53 6.87 8.81 1.15
C ARG A 53 5.61 9.20 0.36
N ALA A 54 5.38 8.61 -0.81
CA ALA A 54 4.19 8.88 -1.63
C ALA A 54 2.88 8.52 -0.89
N ILE A 55 2.86 7.41 -0.14
CA ILE A 55 1.72 7.04 0.70
C ILE A 55 1.45 8.13 1.74
N ARG A 56 2.47 8.62 2.44
CA ARG A 56 2.32 9.66 3.47
C ARG A 56 1.81 10.97 2.87
N GLU A 57 2.34 11.37 1.72
CA GLU A 57 1.91 12.57 1.01
C GLU A 57 0.43 12.49 0.63
N LEU A 58 -0.02 11.38 0.04
CA LEU A 58 -1.43 11.16 -0.30
C LEU A 58 -2.32 11.01 0.94
N GLN A 59 -1.81 10.54 2.08
CA GLN A 59 -2.56 10.46 3.34
C GLN A 59 -2.78 11.82 4.00
N ASN A 60 -1.93 12.82 3.71
CA ASN A 60 -2.00 14.15 4.30
C ASN A 60 -2.70 15.20 3.40
N GLN A 61 -3.10 14.81 2.19
CA GLN A 61 -4.02 15.56 1.34
C GLN A 61 -5.48 15.40 1.80
#